data_AF-A0A7C1VGZ6-F1
#
_entry.id   AF-A0A7C1VGZ6-F1
#
_cell.length_a   1.000
_cell.length_b   1.000
_cell.length_c   1.000
_cell.angle_alpha   90.00
_cell.angle_beta   90.00
_cell.angle_gamma   90.00
#
_symmetry.space_group_name_H-M   'P 1'
#
loop_
_entity.id
_entity.type
_entity.pdbx_description
1 polymer ?
#
loop_
_entity_poly.entity_id
_entity_poly.type
_entity_poly.pdbx_seq_one_letter_code
_entity_poly.pdbx_strand_id
1 'polypeptide(L)'
;MFQTNGEPWKEKLWKELRSLKPEEVCVRAAVRYEQAFYSVLFMDREYRVYPEEVRVKGDFLAADPEFRLLLITYLVSAKDLLPDGTWLSEKSLKGGSIFFQGPHRLPGGPILERFGRNPEMFLYVGEALGGKRINYGDAALEFRALPRVPLACVLWAADEEFPAGVNFLFDPTIESHFPLDVILALVHSVVRRLVESEGN
;
A
#
# COMPACT_ATOMS: atom_id res chain seq x y z
N MET A 1 17.95 -27.15 -5.15
CA MET A 1 16.76 -27.31 -4.29
C MET A 1 16.86 -26.29 -3.16
N PHE A 2 16.26 -25.11 -3.34
CA PHE A 2 16.13 -24.15 -2.24
C PHE A 2 14.94 -24.58 -1.40
N GLN A 3 15.20 -25.02 -0.17
CA GLN A 3 14.16 -25.21 0.82
C GLN A 3 13.50 -23.86 1.07
N THR A 4 12.21 -23.75 0.76
CA THR A 4 11.36 -22.65 1.21
C THR A 4 11.21 -22.80 2.72
N ASN A 5 12.18 -22.29 3.48
CA ASN A 5 11.96 -21.99 4.89
C ASN A 5 10.94 -20.86 4.92
N GLY A 6 9.66 -21.21 4.97
CA GLY A 6 8.57 -20.27 5.11
C GLY A 6 8.84 -19.40 6.33
N GLU A 7 8.87 -18.09 6.15
CA GLU A 7 9.18 -17.18 7.23
C GLU A 7 8.19 -17.38 8.39
N PRO A 8 8.64 -17.67 9.63
CA PRO A 8 7.75 -18.10 10.73
C PRO A 8 6.64 -17.10 11.05
N TRP A 9 6.87 -15.81 10.79
CA TRP A 9 5.88 -14.76 11.01
C TRP A 9 4.69 -14.83 10.02
N LYS A 10 4.90 -15.34 8.80
CA LYS A 10 3.82 -15.55 7.82
C LYS A 10 2.82 -16.58 8.34
N GLU A 11 3.31 -17.68 8.89
CA GLU A 11 2.45 -18.74 9.44
C GLU A 11 1.64 -18.24 10.63
N LYS A 12 2.24 -17.41 11.49
CA LYS A 12 1.55 -16.78 12.62
C LYS A 12 0.39 -15.90 12.17
N LEU A 13 0.60 -15.02 11.19
CA LEU A 13 -0.44 -14.12 10.68
C LEU A 13 -1.63 -14.87 10.07
N TRP A 14 -1.37 -15.94 9.31
CA TRP A 14 -2.46 -16.78 8.78
C TRP A 14 -3.23 -17.49 9.89
N LYS A 15 -2.53 -18.03 10.90
CA LYS A 15 -3.19 -18.64 12.08
C LYS A 15 -4.04 -17.63 12.83
N GLU A 16 -3.53 -16.42 13.02
CA GLU A 16 -4.26 -15.33 13.67
C GLU A 16 -5.49 -14.93 12.85
N LEU A 17 -5.37 -14.76 11.53
CA LEU A 17 -6.52 -14.45 10.68
C LEU A 17 -7.62 -15.52 10.77
N ARG A 18 -7.26 -16.79 10.84
CA ARG A 18 -8.22 -17.90 11.00
C ARG A 18 -8.87 -17.96 12.37
N SER A 19 -8.24 -17.43 13.42
CA SER A 19 -8.85 -17.42 14.75
C SER A 19 -9.83 -16.25 14.95
N LEU A 20 -9.91 -15.33 13.99
CA LEU A 20 -10.83 -14.20 14.02
C LEU A 20 -12.18 -14.55 13.40
N LYS A 21 -13.25 -13.90 13.89
CA LYS A 21 -14.58 -14.02 13.29
C LYS A 21 -14.67 -13.17 12.02
N PRO A 22 -15.08 -13.74 10.87
CA PRO A 22 -15.15 -12.99 9.62
C PRO A 22 -15.99 -11.71 9.69
N GLU A 23 -17.08 -11.71 10.45
CA GLU A 23 -17.98 -10.57 10.60
C GLU A 23 -17.25 -9.38 11.27
N GLU A 24 -16.46 -9.66 12.31
CA GLU A 24 -15.68 -8.64 13.02
C GLU A 24 -14.56 -8.07 12.13
N VAL A 25 -13.91 -8.94 11.33
CA VAL A 25 -12.90 -8.53 10.35
C VAL A 25 -13.51 -7.65 9.26
N CYS A 26 -14.68 -8.02 8.74
CA CYS A 26 -15.37 -7.26 7.69
C CYS A 26 -15.70 -5.83 8.13
N VAL A 27 -16.22 -5.65 9.35
CA VAL A 27 -16.56 -4.32 9.88
C VAL A 27 -15.32 -3.45 10.02
N ARG A 28 -14.29 -3.94 10.73
CA ARG A 28 -13.09 -3.12 11.02
C ARG A 28 -12.22 -2.84 9.80
N ALA A 29 -12.11 -3.78 8.87
CA ALA A 29 -11.34 -3.61 7.66
C ALA A 29 -12.17 -3.02 6.50
N ALA A 30 -13.48 -2.83 6.66
CA ALA A 30 -14.38 -2.43 5.58
C ALA A 30 -14.22 -3.31 4.32
N VAL A 31 -14.22 -4.62 4.54
CA VAL A 31 -14.09 -5.67 3.51
C VAL A 31 -15.30 -6.58 3.51
N ARG A 32 -15.41 -7.47 2.52
CA ARG A 32 -16.44 -8.52 2.47
C ARG A 32 -15.82 -9.89 2.70
N TYR A 33 -16.61 -10.81 3.24
CA TYR A 33 -16.26 -12.22 3.34
C TYR A 33 -17.34 -13.06 2.67
N GLU A 34 -16.96 -13.82 1.65
CA GLU A 34 -17.86 -14.62 0.83
C GLU A 34 -17.17 -15.92 0.46
N GLN A 35 -17.91 -17.05 0.49
CA GLN A 35 -17.42 -18.33 -0.04
C GLN A 35 -15.99 -18.70 0.43
N ALA A 36 -15.72 -18.53 1.73
CA ALA A 36 -14.45 -18.82 2.39
C ALA A 36 -13.25 -17.87 2.08
N PHE A 37 -13.47 -16.71 1.44
CA PHE A 37 -12.42 -15.72 1.22
C PHE A 37 -12.84 -14.29 1.61
N TYR A 38 -11.86 -13.48 1.97
CA TYR A 38 -12.03 -12.03 2.09
C TYR A 38 -11.81 -11.35 0.74
N SER A 39 -12.73 -10.48 0.33
CA SER A 39 -12.57 -9.57 -0.79
C SER A 39 -11.99 -8.25 -0.26
N VAL A 40 -10.78 -7.92 -0.70
CA VAL A 40 -10.04 -6.73 -0.28
C VAL A 40 -9.77 -5.85 -1.49
N LEU A 41 -10.29 -4.62 -1.48
CA LEU A 41 -9.97 -3.62 -2.49
C LEU A 41 -8.59 -3.03 -2.21
N PHE A 42 -7.70 -3.07 -3.20
CA PHE A 42 -6.44 -2.35 -3.19
C PHE A 42 -6.37 -1.45 -4.42
N MET A 43 -6.40 -0.14 -4.22
CA MET A 43 -6.56 0.87 -5.28
C MET A 43 -7.76 0.53 -6.20
N ASP A 44 -7.52 0.22 -7.46
CA ASP A 44 -8.52 -0.06 -8.50
C ASP A 44 -8.85 -1.56 -8.68
N ARG A 45 -8.30 -2.44 -7.84
CA ARG A 45 -8.43 -3.90 -8.00
C ARG A 45 -8.88 -4.60 -6.73
N GLU A 46 -9.74 -5.61 -6.91
CA GLU A 46 -10.19 -6.49 -5.83
C GLU A 46 -9.32 -7.75 -5.78
N TYR A 47 -8.86 -8.09 -4.57
CA TYR A 47 -8.09 -9.29 -4.26
C TYR A 47 -8.89 -10.23 -3.38
N ARG A 48 -8.67 -11.54 -3.57
CA ARG A 48 -9.30 -12.58 -2.77
C ARG A 48 -8.27 -13.26 -1.88
N VAL A 49 -8.46 -13.17 -0.58
CA VAL A 49 -7.60 -13.78 0.43
C VAL A 49 -8.30 -14.99 1.01
N TYR A 50 -7.75 -16.19 0.81
CA TYR A 50 -8.28 -17.47 1.26
C TYR A 50 -7.49 -17.94 2.51
N PRO A 51 -8.00 -17.73 3.74
CA PRO A 51 -7.26 -18.03 4.97
C PRO A 51 -6.91 -19.51 5.11
N GLU A 52 -7.85 -20.39 4.80
CA GLU A 52 -7.66 -21.85 4.91
C GLU A 52 -6.64 -22.37 3.90
N GLU A 53 -6.64 -21.82 2.68
CA GLU A 53 -5.71 -22.21 1.61
C GLU A 53 -4.34 -21.53 1.68
N VAL A 54 -4.14 -20.56 2.60
CA VAL A 54 -2.90 -19.75 2.68
C VAL A 54 -2.58 -19.09 1.33
N ARG A 55 -3.62 -18.54 0.68
CA ARG A 55 -3.53 -18.10 -0.72
C ARG A 55 -4.16 -16.73 -0.92
N VAL A 56 -3.50 -15.91 -1.74
CA VAL A 56 -4.04 -14.67 -2.28
C VAL A 56 -4.20 -14.84 -3.78
N LYS A 57 -5.37 -14.49 -4.31
CA LYS A 57 -5.68 -14.48 -5.74
C LYS A 57 -5.94 -13.04 -6.19
N GLY A 58 -5.36 -12.67 -7.31
CA GLY A 58 -5.48 -11.37 -7.96
C GLY A 58 -4.58 -11.31 -9.19
N ASP A 59 -4.13 -10.12 -9.55
CA ASP A 59 -3.17 -9.91 -10.63
C ASP A 59 -1.71 -10.14 -10.19
N PHE A 60 -0.76 -9.52 -10.89
CA PHE A 60 0.68 -9.65 -10.65
C PHE A 60 1.11 -9.33 -9.21
N LEU A 61 0.43 -8.42 -8.49
CA LEU A 61 0.76 -8.13 -7.09
C LEU A 61 0.46 -9.32 -6.18
N ALA A 62 -0.54 -10.15 -6.51
CA ALA A 62 -0.85 -11.34 -5.71
C ALA A 62 0.27 -12.38 -5.71
N ALA A 63 1.24 -12.30 -6.63
CA ALA A 63 2.44 -13.12 -6.61
C ALA A 63 3.52 -12.61 -5.63
N ASP A 64 3.46 -11.34 -5.24
CA ASP A 64 4.45 -10.67 -4.41
C ASP A 64 4.30 -11.04 -2.91
N PRO A 65 5.34 -11.59 -2.27
CA PRO A 65 5.32 -11.91 -0.85
C PRO A 65 5.05 -10.70 0.06
N GLU A 66 5.53 -9.50 -0.28
CA GLU A 66 5.33 -8.29 0.53
C GLU A 66 3.88 -7.81 0.44
N PHE A 67 3.29 -7.85 -0.76
CA PHE A 67 1.89 -7.53 -0.94
C PHE A 67 0.97 -8.52 -0.22
N ARG A 68 1.32 -9.82 -0.22
CA ARG A 68 0.60 -10.81 0.60
C ARG A 68 0.68 -10.49 2.08
N LEU A 69 1.87 -10.14 2.59
CA LEU A 69 2.06 -9.70 3.98
C LEU A 69 1.17 -8.49 4.28
N LEU A 70 1.13 -7.50 3.40
CA LEU A 70 0.27 -6.32 3.54
C LEU A 70 -1.20 -6.70 3.70
N LEU A 71 -1.75 -7.52 2.79
CA LEU A 71 -3.18 -7.88 2.81
C LEU A 71 -3.56 -8.69 4.06
N ILE A 72 -2.73 -9.67 4.43
CA ILE A 72 -3.01 -10.50 5.61
C ILE A 72 -2.90 -9.65 6.88
N THR A 73 -1.88 -8.79 6.98
CA THR A 73 -1.75 -7.89 8.13
C THR A 73 -2.94 -6.97 8.22
N TYR A 74 -3.38 -6.37 7.11
CA TYR A 74 -4.57 -5.52 7.08
C TYR A 74 -5.81 -6.25 7.64
N LEU A 75 -6.06 -7.47 7.15
CA LEU A 75 -7.16 -8.29 7.64
C LEU A 75 -7.02 -8.69 9.11
N VAL A 76 -5.81 -8.72 9.68
CA VAL A 76 -5.53 -9.03 11.09
C VAL A 76 -5.59 -7.79 11.99
N SER A 77 -5.13 -6.62 11.54
CA SER A 77 -4.87 -5.47 12.42
C SER A 77 -5.74 -4.23 12.15
N ALA A 78 -6.38 -4.11 10.98
CA ALA A 78 -7.22 -2.97 10.64
C ALA A 78 -8.25 -2.63 11.73
N LYS A 79 -8.52 -1.34 11.91
CA LYS A 79 -9.44 -0.80 12.91
C LYS A 79 -10.59 -0.10 12.20
N ASP A 80 -11.77 -0.13 12.81
CA ASP A 80 -12.88 0.72 12.37
C ASP A 80 -12.59 2.17 12.77
N LEU A 81 -11.67 2.78 12.02
CA LEU A 81 -11.19 4.14 12.21
C LEU A 81 -11.38 4.87 10.89
N LEU A 82 -11.92 6.08 10.95
CA LEU A 82 -11.98 6.96 9.79
C LEU A 82 -10.63 7.68 9.67
N PRO A 83 -10.11 7.87 8.45
CA PRO A 83 -8.93 8.70 8.25
C PRO A 83 -9.13 10.10 8.83
N ASP A 84 -8.07 10.67 9.38
CA ASP A 84 -8.05 12.03 9.94
C ASP A 84 -8.17 13.11 8.84
N GLY A 85 -7.71 12.78 7.63
CA GLY A 85 -7.69 13.70 6.48
C GLY A 85 -6.50 14.66 6.50
N THR A 86 -5.49 14.38 7.33
CA THR A 86 -4.23 15.13 7.38
C THR A 86 -3.07 14.28 6.88
N TRP A 87 -1.92 14.92 6.64
CA TRP A 87 -0.78 14.27 5.99
C TRP A 87 0.50 14.38 6.81
N LEU A 88 1.15 13.23 7.02
CA LEU A 88 2.43 13.08 7.66
C LEU A 88 3.48 12.54 6.68
N SER A 89 4.73 12.99 6.84
CA SER A 89 5.88 12.35 6.19
C SER A 89 6.23 11.04 6.90
N GLU A 90 7.02 10.19 6.24
CA GLU A 90 7.56 8.97 6.82
C GLU A 90 8.40 9.22 8.09
N LYS A 91 9.04 10.39 8.18
CA LYS A 91 9.86 10.78 9.36
C LYS A 91 9.00 11.16 10.56
N SER A 92 7.76 11.54 10.33
CA SER A 92 6.81 11.96 11.37
C SER A 92 6.10 10.77 12.01
N LEU A 93 6.12 9.60 11.36
CA LEU A 93 5.65 8.34 11.94
C LEU A 93 6.55 7.93 13.13
N LYS A 94 5.95 7.30 14.15
CA LYS A 94 6.60 6.80 15.34
C LYS A 94 7.70 5.79 14.95
N GLY A 95 8.95 6.20 15.16
CA GLY A 95 10.14 5.43 14.79
C GLY A 95 10.49 5.50 13.29
N GLY A 96 9.68 6.17 12.48
CA GLY A 96 9.87 6.26 11.03
C GLY A 96 11.15 6.98 10.61
N SER A 97 11.55 8.02 11.34
CA SER A 97 12.82 8.72 11.09
C SER A 97 14.05 7.82 11.21
N ILE A 98 14.00 6.77 12.04
CA ILE A 98 15.08 5.78 12.20
C ILE A 98 14.88 4.62 11.22
N PHE A 99 13.63 4.19 11.01
CA PHE A 99 13.31 3.03 10.20
C PHE A 99 13.49 3.27 8.70
N PHE A 100 12.96 4.36 8.14
CA PHE A 100 12.91 4.60 6.68
C PHE A 100 14.23 5.15 6.13
N GLN A 101 15.33 4.48 6.44
CA GLN A 101 16.68 4.81 5.97
C GLN A 101 17.36 3.56 5.40
N GLY A 102 18.43 3.77 4.63
CA GLY A 102 19.22 2.69 4.04
C GLY A 102 18.35 1.68 3.28
N PRO A 103 18.36 0.38 3.65
CA PRO A 103 17.60 -0.67 2.96
C PRO A 103 16.07 -0.53 3.09
N HIS A 104 15.58 0.29 4.01
CA HIS A 104 14.14 0.53 4.22
C HIS A 104 13.70 1.90 3.70
N ARG A 105 14.53 2.58 2.89
CA ARG A 105 14.12 3.83 2.24
C ARG A 105 12.89 3.57 1.36
N LEU A 106 11.93 4.49 1.38
CA LEU A 106 10.75 4.39 0.53
C LEU A 106 11.12 4.35 -0.97
N PRO A 107 10.46 3.49 -1.76
CA PRO A 107 10.84 3.15 -3.14
C PRO A 107 10.41 4.21 -4.17
N GLY A 108 10.97 5.42 -4.08
CA GLY A 108 10.64 6.50 -5.03
C GLY A 108 11.24 6.36 -6.44
N GLY A 109 12.36 5.63 -6.57
CA GLY A 109 13.15 5.56 -7.80
C GLY A 109 12.35 5.20 -9.07
N PRO A 110 11.55 4.12 -9.08
CA PRO A 110 10.75 3.73 -10.25
C PRO A 110 9.74 4.79 -10.69
N ILE A 111 9.15 5.55 -9.75
CA ILE A 111 8.25 6.66 -10.07
C ILE A 111 9.03 7.78 -10.75
N LEU A 112 10.21 8.13 -10.24
CA LEU A 112 11.06 9.18 -10.80
C LEU A 112 11.56 8.82 -12.20
N GLU A 113 11.94 7.56 -12.42
CA GLU A 113 12.37 7.07 -13.73
C GLU A 113 11.25 7.17 -14.77
N ARG A 114 10.04 6.75 -14.41
CA ARG A 114 8.90 6.74 -15.34
C ARG A 114 8.28 8.12 -15.54
N PHE A 115 8.15 8.91 -14.48
CA PHE A 115 7.31 10.11 -14.48
C PHE A 115 8.05 11.40 -14.13
N GLY A 116 9.33 11.35 -13.74
CA GLY A 116 10.05 12.51 -13.21
C GLY A 116 10.11 13.73 -14.14
N ARG A 117 9.90 13.55 -15.45
CA ARG A 117 9.81 14.64 -16.44
C ARG A 117 8.42 14.80 -17.06
N ASN A 118 7.43 14.02 -16.60
CA ASN A 118 6.07 14.04 -17.15
C ASN A 118 5.01 13.91 -16.04
N PRO A 119 4.77 14.98 -15.29
CA PRO A 119 3.77 15.00 -14.22
C PRO A 119 2.35 14.71 -14.74
N GLU A 120 2.00 15.13 -15.95
CA GLU A 120 0.70 14.85 -16.55
C GLU A 120 0.48 13.36 -16.78
N MET A 121 1.51 12.62 -17.21
CA MET A 121 1.43 11.16 -17.32
C MET A 121 1.26 10.49 -15.95
N PHE A 122 1.92 11.01 -14.90
CA PHE A 122 1.71 10.52 -13.53
C PHE A 122 0.26 10.71 -13.08
N LEU A 123 -0.31 11.90 -13.30
CA LEU A 123 -1.70 12.19 -12.98
C LEU A 123 -2.65 11.28 -13.76
N TYR A 124 -2.49 11.19 -15.07
CA TYR A 124 -3.34 10.38 -15.94
C TYR A 124 -3.35 8.89 -15.55
N VAL A 125 -2.15 8.29 -15.37
CA VAL A 125 -2.04 6.88 -14.96
C VAL A 125 -2.62 6.67 -13.57
N GLY A 126 -2.30 7.53 -12.61
CA GLY A 126 -2.77 7.35 -11.24
C GLY A 126 -4.28 7.61 -11.07
N GLU A 127 -4.88 8.53 -11.82
CA GLU A 127 -6.34 8.71 -11.85
C GLU A 127 -7.06 7.48 -12.41
N ALA A 128 -6.52 6.85 -13.46
CA ALA A 128 -7.03 5.58 -13.98
C ALA A 128 -6.98 4.44 -12.95
N LEU A 129 -6.10 4.56 -11.94
CA LEU A 129 -5.95 3.65 -10.81
C LEU A 129 -6.75 4.08 -9.56
N GLY A 130 -7.72 4.98 -9.72
CA GLY A 130 -8.59 5.45 -8.64
C GLY A 130 -7.97 6.52 -7.74
N GLY A 131 -6.82 7.09 -8.14
CA GLY A 131 -6.22 8.24 -7.49
C GLY A 131 -7.05 9.51 -7.68
N LYS A 132 -6.95 10.42 -6.72
CA LYS A 132 -7.58 11.75 -6.77
C LYS A 132 -6.51 12.82 -6.67
N ARG A 133 -6.59 13.84 -7.52
CA ARG A 133 -5.66 14.98 -7.46
C ARG A 133 -5.77 15.71 -6.12
N ILE A 134 -4.62 16.07 -5.56
CA ILE A 134 -4.49 16.92 -4.38
C ILE A 134 -3.45 18.01 -4.65
N ASN A 135 -3.51 19.12 -3.90
CA ASN A 135 -2.70 20.32 -4.17
C ASN A 135 -1.34 20.27 -3.44
N TYR A 136 -0.41 19.42 -3.93
CA TYR A 136 0.97 19.32 -3.45
C TYR A 136 1.94 19.14 -4.63
N GLY A 137 3.16 19.67 -4.50
CA GLY A 137 4.21 19.52 -5.53
C GLY A 137 3.78 20.04 -6.90
N ASP A 138 4.38 19.51 -7.96
CA ASP A 138 3.96 19.76 -9.35
C ASP A 138 2.80 18.85 -9.75
N ALA A 139 2.76 17.64 -9.19
CA ALA A 139 1.64 16.73 -9.31
C ALA A 139 1.51 15.85 -8.06
N ALA A 140 0.30 15.67 -7.56
CA ALA A 140 0.05 14.79 -6.44
C ALA A 140 -1.28 14.06 -6.53
N LEU A 141 -1.28 12.82 -6.04
CA LEU A 141 -2.44 11.95 -6.02
C LEU A 141 -2.62 11.34 -4.63
N GLU A 142 -3.84 11.39 -4.12
CA GLU A 142 -4.32 10.57 -3.01
C GLU A 142 -4.93 9.28 -3.54
N PHE A 143 -4.49 8.15 -2.99
CA PHE A 143 -5.09 6.84 -3.20
C PHE A 143 -5.73 6.37 -1.91
N ARG A 144 -6.95 5.81 -2.00
CA ARG A 144 -7.44 4.89 -0.97
C ARG A 144 -6.78 3.53 -1.20
N ALA A 145 -5.52 3.42 -0.81
CA ALA A 145 -4.69 2.26 -1.11
C ALA A 145 -5.33 0.98 -0.53
N LEU A 146 -5.88 1.05 0.68
CA LEU A 146 -6.83 0.08 1.25
C LEU A 146 -8.06 0.84 1.77
N PRO A 147 -9.21 0.19 2.06
CA PRO A 147 -10.46 0.87 2.42
C PRO A 147 -10.34 1.87 3.59
N ARG A 148 -9.44 1.61 4.54
CA ARG A 148 -9.16 2.45 5.72
C ARG A 148 -7.83 3.19 5.67
N VAL A 149 -7.03 3.01 4.62
CA VAL A 149 -5.64 3.49 4.58
C VAL A 149 -5.44 4.34 3.33
N PRO A 150 -5.62 5.66 3.43
CA PRO A 150 -5.22 6.56 2.37
C PRO A 150 -3.70 6.78 2.37
N LEU A 151 -3.16 6.98 1.17
CA LEU A 151 -1.76 7.29 0.93
C LEU A 151 -1.68 8.31 -0.18
N ALA A 152 -0.86 9.34 -0.02
CA ALA A 152 -0.60 10.31 -1.07
C ALA A 152 0.82 10.15 -1.64
N CYS A 153 0.94 10.33 -2.95
CA CYS A 153 2.22 10.39 -3.66
C CYS A 153 2.36 11.78 -4.28
N VAL A 154 3.42 12.49 -3.94
CA VAL A 154 3.71 13.85 -4.39
C VAL A 154 4.97 13.82 -5.25
N LEU A 155 4.85 14.29 -6.49
CA LEU A 155 5.92 14.38 -7.47
C LEU A 155 6.33 15.85 -7.64
N TRP A 156 7.65 16.07 -7.58
CA TRP A 156 8.32 17.28 -8.06
C TRP A 156 9.03 16.91 -9.35
N ALA A 157 8.70 17.60 -10.44
CA ALA A 157 9.28 17.37 -11.74
C ALA A 157 10.76 17.77 -11.75
N ALA A 158 11.56 17.09 -12.57
CA ALA A 158 12.87 17.59 -12.89
C ALA A 158 12.72 18.82 -13.80
N ASP A 159 13.53 19.84 -13.54
CA ASP A 159 13.72 20.98 -14.42
C ASP A 159 15.19 21.05 -14.89
N GLU A 160 15.60 22.20 -15.43
CA GLU A 160 16.98 22.40 -15.91
C GLU A 160 18.00 22.49 -14.76
N GLU A 161 17.56 22.83 -13.55
CA GLU A 161 18.41 23.12 -12.38
C GLU A 161 18.37 22.00 -11.32
N PHE A 162 17.26 21.29 -11.20
CA PHE A 162 16.99 20.33 -10.12
C PHE A 162 16.49 18.97 -10.64
N PRO A 163 16.96 17.84 -10.04
CA PRO A 163 16.41 16.52 -10.35
C PRO A 163 15.00 16.35 -9.77
N ALA A 164 14.24 15.43 -10.38
CA ALA A 164 12.90 15.09 -9.89
C ALA A 164 12.96 14.50 -8.47
N GLY A 165 11.91 14.77 -7.69
CA GLY A 165 11.73 14.27 -6.33
C GLY A 165 10.37 13.64 -6.14
N VAL A 166 10.26 12.67 -5.24
CA VAL A 166 8.98 12.06 -4.88
C VAL A 166 8.92 11.83 -3.38
N ASN A 167 7.79 12.20 -2.78
CA ASN A 167 7.50 11.93 -1.38
C ASN A 167 6.19 11.17 -1.26
N PHE A 168 6.11 10.32 -0.24
CA PHE A 168 4.89 9.66 0.16
C PHE A 168 4.40 10.27 1.45
N LEU A 169 3.12 10.59 1.50
CA LEU A 169 2.46 11.12 2.69
C LEU A 169 1.42 10.12 3.18
N PHE A 170 1.28 10.05 4.49
CA PHE A 170 0.42 9.10 5.16
C PHE A 170 -0.56 9.82 6.07
N ASP A 171 -1.78 9.31 6.11
CA ASP A 171 -2.70 9.73 7.15
C ASP A 171 -2.25 9.16 8.51
N PRO A 172 -2.29 9.93 9.62
CA PRO A 172 -1.84 9.49 10.94
C PRO A 172 -2.46 8.17 11.40
N THR A 173 -3.69 7.86 10.96
CA THR A 173 -4.41 6.63 11.32
C THR A 173 -3.69 5.37 10.85
N ILE A 174 -2.75 5.46 9.89
CA ILE A 174 -1.95 4.32 9.42
C ILE A 174 -1.21 3.61 10.55
N GLU A 175 -0.77 4.33 11.60
CA GLU A 175 -0.05 3.76 12.74
C GLU A 175 -0.93 2.86 13.61
N SER A 176 -2.26 3.07 13.56
CA SER A 176 -3.23 2.20 14.22
C SER A 176 -3.48 0.91 13.45
N HIS A 177 -3.08 0.86 12.18
CA HIS A 177 -3.26 -0.28 11.29
C HIS A 177 -1.97 -1.08 11.11
N PHE A 178 -0.82 -0.42 10.94
CA PHE A 178 0.39 -1.07 10.45
C PHE A 178 1.65 -0.75 11.26
N PRO A 179 2.53 -1.76 11.45
CA PRO A 179 3.93 -1.50 11.76
C PRO A 179 4.67 -0.97 10.51
N LEU A 180 5.85 -0.37 10.73
CA LEU A 180 6.60 0.36 9.70
C LEU A 180 7.04 -0.49 8.50
N ASP A 181 7.35 -1.77 8.72
CA ASP A 181 7.68 -2.73 7.66
C ASP A 181 6.49 -3.02 6.74
N VAL A 182 5.27 -3.03 7.28
CA VAL A 182 4.05 -3.19 6.48
C VAL A 182 3.68 -1.89 5.76
N ILE A 183 4.01 -0.72 6.34
CA ILE A 183 3.93 0.57 5.63
C ILE A 183 4.91 0.57 4.44
N LEU A 184 6.13 0.05 4.60
CA LEU A 184 7.07 -0.08 3.49
C LEU A 184 6.51 -0.98 2.37
N ALA A 185 5.95 -2.15 2.73
CA ALA A 185 5.30 -3.05 1.78
C ALA A 185 4.11 -2.39 1.06
N LEU A 186 3.33 -1.56 1.77
CA LEU A 186 2.28 -0.74 1.18
C LEU A 186 2.83 0.19 0.08
N VAL A 187 3.91 0.93 0.38
CA VAL A 187 4.50 1.84 -0.59
C VAL A 187 5.10 1.10 -1.79
N HIS A 188 5.79 -0.02 -1.59
CA HIS A 188 6.25 -0.88 -2.69
C HIS A 188 5.08 -1.29 -3.59
N SER A 189 3.97 -1.71 -3.00
CA SER A 189 2.80 -2.18 -3.75
C SER A 189 2.13 -1.07 -4.56
N VAL A 190 2.01 0.13 -3.99
CA VAL A 190 1.48 1.31 -4.69
C VAL A 190 2.40 1.72 -5.84
N VAL A 191 3.72 1.77 -5.60
CA VAL A 191 4.71 2.11 -6.63
C VAL A 191 4.66 1.11 -7.77
N ARG A 192 4.70 -0.20 -7.48
CA ARG A 192 4.60 -1.25 -8.48
C ARG A 192 3.34 -1.13 -9.31
N ARG A 193 2.19 -0.90 -8.66
CA ARG A 193 0.93 -0.65 -9.38
C ARG A 193 1.05 0.54 -10.32
N LEU A 194 1.58 1.67 -9.84
CA LEU A 194 1.72 2.89 -10.64
C LEU A 194 2.66 2.72 -11.84
N VAL A 195 3.76 1.98 -11.70
CA VAL A 195 4.77 1.85 -12.77
C VAL A 195 4.47 0.71 -13.76
N GLU A 196 3.71 -0.30 -13.36
CA GLU A 196 3.36 -1.44 -14.22
C GLU A 196 2.00 -1.26 -14.94
N SER A 197 1.25 -0.20 -14.66
CA SER A 197 -0.03 0.08 -15.33
C SER A 197 0.14 0.98 -16.55
N GLU A 198 -0.52 0.67 -17.66
CA GLU A 198 -0.67 1.59 -18.79
C GLU A 198 -1.85 2.53 -18.50
N GLY A 199 -1.68 3.82 -18.76
CA GLY A 199 -2.80 4.77 -18.68
C GLY A 199 -3.80 4.37 -19.76
N ASN A 200 -5.03 4.08 -19.36
CA ASN A 200 -6.01 3.40 -20.19
C ASN A 200 -6.88 4.36 -21.01
#